data_AF-A0A0Q8WHD4-F1
#
_entry.id   AF-A0A0Q8WHD4-F1
#
_cell.length_a   1.000
_cell.length_b   1.000
_cell.length_c   1.000
_cell.angle_alpha   90.00
_cell.angle_beta   90.00
_cell.angle_gamma   90.00
#
_symmetry.space_group_name_H-M   'P 1'
#
loop_
_entity.id
_entity.type
_entity.pdbx_description
1 polymer ?
#
loop_
_entity_poly.entity_id
_entity_poly.type
_entity_poly.pdbx_seq_one_letter_code
_entity_poly.pdbx_strand_id
1 'polypeptide(L)'
;MKWLNLIGAVAAAFIAPMTTIFSVVTSKNYDGVGKMSRGQWLAFGPSLAVLLLAAVITVIAFVKRDRSKRFRKPRNWRLISGLPWIHRVAVRFSQDHARRSARHKDKITEYMASLLDDASEATIFSRDLSWATHTRAATALDRLAAEGNLTIYVHKPRSRRLSDRIDSLVEQGAKVLAYTHPDHPRVRFTRVRSSGTTTLAVGKEDKSHHRIREFRDPNDVTFQMANCLTSIEKVWRVRGKSDRAV
;
A
#
# COMPACT_ATOMS: atom_id res chain seq x y z
N MET A 1 -23.86 33.24 0.02
CA MET A 1 -23.75 33.38 -1.45
C MET A 1 -22.65 32.52 -2.13
N LYS A 2 -21.49 32.23 -1.53
CA LYS A 2 -20.40 31.45 -2.20
C LYS A 2 -20.69 29.96 -2.50
N TRP A 3 -21.68 29.35 -1.83
CA TRP A 3 -22.00 27.93 -2.00
C TRP A 3 -22.79 27.61 -3.29
N LEU A 4 -23.65 28.54 -3.74
CA LEU A 4 -24.42 28.35 -4.98
C LEU A 4 -23.50 28.35 -6.21
N ASN A 5 -22.47 29.19 -6.22
CA ASN A 5 -21.48 29.21 -7.29
C ASN A 5 -20.63 27.92 -7.33
N LEU A 6 -20.38 27.30 -6.18
CA LEU A 6 -19.65 26.03 -6.11
C LEU A 6 -20.51 24.86 -6.62
N ILE A 7 -21.81 24.84 -6.28
CA ILE A 7 -22.75 23.83 -6.77
C ILE A 7 -22.92 23.98 -8.28
N GLY A 8 -23.05 25.21 -8.80
CA GLY A 8 -23.13 25.48 -10.23
C GLY A 8 -21.86 25.04 -10.98
N ALA A 9 -20.68 25.31 -10.44
CA ALA A 9 -19.41 24.90 -11.05
C ALA A 9 -19.23 23.37 -11.06
N VAL A 10 -19.64 22.67 -9.99
CA VAL A 10 -19.61 21.21 -9.94
C VAL A 10 -20.62 20.61 -10.91
N ALA A 11 -21.86 21.14 -10.96
CA ALA A 11 -22.87 20.70 -11.91
C ALA A 11 -22.40 20.87 -13.37
N ALA A 12 -21.83 22.03 -13.72
CA ALA A 12 -21.29 22.29 -15.05
C ALA A 12 -20.15 21.33 -15.42
N ALA A 13 -19.26 21.01 -14.48
CA ALA A 13 -18.15 20.10 -14.70
C ALA A 13 -18.57 18.63 -14.93
N PHE A 14 -19.76 18.23 -14.48
CA PHE A 14 -20.32 16.89 -14.73
C PHE A 14 -21.24 16.86 -15.96
N ILE A 15 -21.98 17.95 -16.24
CA ILE A 15 -22.92 18.02 -17.37
C ILE A 15 -22.17 18.12 -18.71
N ALA A 16 -21.10 18.91 -18.80
CA ALA A 16 -20.34 19.12 -20.05
C ALA A 16 -19.67 17.84 -20.63
N PRO A 17 -19.01 16.97 -19.83
CA PRO A 17 -18.47 15.71 -20.36
C PRO A 17 -19.58 14.71 -20.71
N MET A 18 -20.73 14.73 -20.03
CA MET A 18 -21.87 13.85 -20.35
C MET A 18 -22.48 14.18 -21.72
N THR A 19 -22.61 15.46 -22.08
CA THR A 19 -23.09 15.84 -23.43
C THR A 19 -22.06 15.52 -24.52
N THR A 20 -20.77 15.62 -24.21
CA THR A 20 -19.69 15.26 -25.14
C THR A 20 -19.63 13.74 -25.37
N ILE A 21 -19.76 12.93 -24.31
CA ILE A 21 -19.88 11.47 -24.42
C ILE A 21 -21.14 11.09 -25.22
N PHE A 22 -22.26 11.80 -25.02
CA PHE A 22 -23.50 11.60 -25.79
C PHE A 22 -23.31 11.89 -27.29
N SER A 23 -22.53 12.91 -27.64
CA SER A 23 -22.21 13.25 -29.04
C SER A 23 -21.23 12.26 -29.68
N VAL A 24 -20.26 11.74 -28.93
CA VAL A 24 -19.30 10.75 -29.42
C VAL A 24 -19.93 9.36 -29.60
N VAL A 25 -20.82 8.96 -28.70
CA VAL A 25 -21.54 7.67 -28.79
C VAL A 25 -22.57 7.65 -29.92
N THR A 26 -23.14 8.82 -30.29
CA THR A 26 -24.09 8.92 -31.41
C THR A 26 -23.45 9.09 -32.78
N SER A 27 -22.17 9.52 -32.87
CA SER A 27 -21.49 9.76 -34.15
C SER A 27 -20.58 8.64 -34.65
N LYS A 28 -20.25 7.64 -33.82
CA LYS A 28 -19.50 6.45 -34.27
C LYS A 28 -20.46 5.30 -34.57
N ASN A 29 -20.58 4.93 -35.84
CA ASN A 29 -21.16 3.65 -36.28
C ASN A 29 -20.36 2.51 -35.64
N TYR A 30 -20.85 2.01 -34.52
CA TYR A 30 -20.40 0.75 -33.93
C TYR A 30 -21.22 -0.38 -34.55
N ASP A 31 -20.68 -1.00 -35.60
CA ASP A 31 -21.32 -2.09 -36.34
C ASP A 31 -21.42 -3.44 -35.57
N GLY A 32 -21.17 -3.44 -34.25
CA GLY A 32 -21.09 -4.68 -33.45
C GLY A 32 -21.91 -4.71 -32.16
N VAL A 33 -22.58 -3.62 -31.77
CA VAL A 33 -23.45 -3.61 -30.58
C VAL A 33 -24.88 -3.51 -31.06
N GLY A 34 -25.67 -4.56 -30.82
CA GLY A 34 -27.06 -4.64 -31.25
C GLY A 34 -27.80 -3.34 -30.99
N LYS A 35 -28.45 -2.78 -32.04
CA LYS A 35 -29.13 -1.49 -32.03
C LYS A 35 -30.15 -1.45 -30.88
N MET A 36 -29.72 -0.95 -29.74
CA MET A 36 -30.58 -0.73 -28.59
C MET A 36 -31.57 0.37 -28.99
N SER A 37 -32.87 0.05 -28.99
CA SER A 37 -33.87 0.96 -29.55
C SER A 37 -33.92 2.25 -28.71
N ARG A 38 -34.29 3.38 -29.34
CA ARG A 38 -34.46 4.67 -28.62
C ARG A 38 -35.35 4.54 -27.38
N GLY A 39 -36.32 3.62 -27.40
CA GLY A 39 -37.19 3.32 -26.25
C GLY A 39 -36.45 2.64 -25.08
N GLN A 40 -35.48 1.77 -25.35
CA GLN A 40 -34.70 1.11 -24.31
C GLN A 40 -33.77 2.10 -23.57
N TRP A 41 -33.18 3.06 -24.29
CA TRP A 41 -32.35 4.10 -23.66
C TRP A 41 -33.14 5.04 -22.74
N LEU A 42 -34.37 5.39 -23.13
CA LEU A 42 -35.26 6.22 -22.30
C LEU A 42 -35.70 5.49 -21.02
N ALA A 43 -35.73 4.15 -21.02
CA ALA A 43 -36.05 3.37 -19.83
C ALA A 43 -34.89 3.31 -18.81
N PHE A 44 -33.63 3.29 -19.25
CA PHE A 44 -32.47 3.16 -18.35
C PHE A 44 -31.83 4.49 -17.92
N GLY A 45 -32.01 5.57 -18.71
CA GLY A 45 -31.45 6.90 -18.40
C GLY A 45 -31.83 7.45 -17.03
N PRO A 46 -33.12 7.43 -16.63
CA PRO A 46 -33.55 7.95 -15.33
C PRO A 46 -32.95 7.17 -14.15
N SER A 47 -32.87 5.83 -14.25
CA SER A 47 -32.34 4.97 -13.19
C SER A 47 -30.85 5.19 -12.96
N LEU A 48 -30.07 5.38 -14.02
CA LEU A 48 -28.64 5.67 -13.91
C LEU A 48 -28.39 7.06 -13.28
N ALA A 49 -29.18 8.05 -13.66
CA ALA A 49 -29.10 9.40 -13.09
C ALA A 49 -29.42 9.41 -11.60
N VAL A 50 -30.44 8.65 -11.17
CA VAL A 50 -30.80 8.51 -9.75
C VAL A 50 -29.68 7.81 -8.96
N LEU A 51 -29.06 6.75 -9.50
CA LEU A 51 -27.94 6.07 -8.84
C LEU A 51 -26.71 6.97 -8.69
N LEU A 52 -26.37 7.75 -9.73
CA LEU A 52 -25.28 8.72 -9.66
C LEU A 52 -25.57 9.83 -8.64
N LEU A 53 -26.80 10.34 -8.60
CA LEU A 53 -27.21 11.34 -7.62
C LEU A 53 -27.13 10.78 -6.19
N ALA A 54 -27.58 9.56 -5.96
CA ALA A 54 -27.51 8.88 -4.66
C ALA A 54 -26.06 8.65 -4.20
N ALA A 55 -25.15 8.28 -5.11
CA ALA A 55 -23.73 8.14 -4.82
C ALA A 55 -23.12 9.50 -4.41
N VAL A 56 -23.43 10.58 -5.13
CA VAL A 56 -22.97 11.93 -4.79
C VAL A 56 -23.50 12.39 -3.44
N ILE A 57 -24.80 12.18 -3.16
CA ILE A 57 -25.41 12.53 -1.87
C ILE A 57 -24.76 11.77 -0.71
N THR A 58 -24.50 10.47 -0.88
CA THR A 58 -23.83 9.63 0.13
C THR A 58 -22.42 10.14 0.44
N VAL A 59 -21.64 10.51 -0.58
CA VAL A 59 -20.31 11.11 -0.40
C VAL A 59 -20.40 12.46 0.33
N ILE A 60 -21.36 13.32 -0.02
CA ILE A 60 -21.57 14.62 0.64
C ILE A 60 -21.98 14.44 2.11
N ALA A 61 -22.90 13.52 2.40
CA ALA A 61 -23.37 13.22 3.75
C ALA A 61 -22.23 12.67 4.62
N PHE A 62 -21.43 11.77 4.07
CA PHE A 62 -20.25 11.21 4.75
C PHE A 62 -19.21 12.29 5.07
N VAL A 63 -18.90 13.18 4.11
CA VAL A 63 -18.00 14.32 4.32
C VAL A 63 -18.55 15.33 5.35
N LYS A 64 -19.88 15.52 5.41
CA LYS A 64 -20.50 16.38 6.43
C LYS A 64 -20.46 15.76 7.82
N ARG A 65 -20.70 14.45 7.94
CA ARG A 65 -20.70 13.71 9.22
C ARG A 65 -19.34 13.76 9.93
N ASP A 66 -18.25 13.89 9.17
CA ASP A 66 -16.89 13.91 9.71
C ASP A 66 -16.35 15.32 10.06
N ARG A 67 -17.22 16.36 10.03
CA ARG A 67 -16.81 17.75 10.37
C ARG A 67 -16.59 18.03 11.86
N SER A 68 -16.83 17.08 12.77
CA SER A 68 -16.57 17.27 14.20
C SER A 68 -15.07 17.30 14.55
N LYS A 69 -14.19 16.94 13.62
CA LYS A 69 -12.74 17.05 13.78
C LYS A 69 -12.22 18.25 13.00
N ARG A 70 -11.73 19.28 13.70
CA ARG A 70 -11.29 20.58 13.15
C ARG A 70 -10.25 20.40 12.04
N PHE A 71 -10.71 20.49 10.79
CA PHE A 71 -9.85 20.58 9.61
C PHE A 71 -9.15 21.95 9.56
N ARG A 72 -7.86 22.01 9.89
CA ARG A 72 -7.02 23.18 9.55
C ARG A 72 -6.83 23.22 8.03
N LYS A 73 -7.40 24.22 7.37
CA LYS A 73 -7.25 24.43 5.92
C LYS A 73 -5.79 24.78 5.58
N PRO A 74 -5.16 24.14 4.57
CA PRO A 74 -3.89 24.62 4.03
C PRO A 74 -4.09 25.92 3.23
N ARG A 75 -3.10 26.82 3.32
CA ARG A 75 -3.17 28.23 2.91
C ARG A 75 -3.14 28.49 1.38
N ASN A 76 -2.81 27.51 0.54
CA ASN A 76 -2.79 27.66 -0.92
C ASN A 76 -3.58 26.54 -1.61
N TRP A 77 -4.79 26.85 -2.08
CA TRP A 77 -5.75 25.89 -2.63
C TRP A 77 -6.08 26.12 -4.12
N ARG A 78 -5.18 26.72 -4.91
CA ARG A 78 -5.44 26.91 -6.34
C ARG A 78 -5.74 25.57 -7.02
N LEU A 79 -6.92 25.55 -7.65
CA LEU A 79 -7.61 24.43 -8.27
C LEU A 79 -6.74 23.76 -9.35
N ILE A 80 -6.13 22.63 -9.02
CA ILE A 80 -5.70 21.65 -10.01
C ILE A 80 -6.84 20.63 -10.10
N SER A 81 -7.67 20.80 -11.13
CA SER A 81 -8.80 19.95 -11.45
C SER A 81 -8.35 18.55 -11.84
N GLY A 82 -9.09 17.55 -11.35
CA GLY A 82 -9.19 16.22 -11.97
C GLY A 82 -8.10 15.22 -11.59
N LEU A 83 -8.44 14.28 -10.69
CA LEU A 83 -7.76 13.03 -10.32
C LEU A 83 -6.81 12.93 -9.10
N PRO A 84 -6.10 13.96 -8.58
CA PRO A 84 -5.18 13.73 -7.45
C PRO A 84 -5.85 13.51 -6.10
N TRP A 85 -7.15 13.79 -5.98
CA TRP A 85 -7.85 13.79 -4.70
C TRP A 85 -8.30 12.40 -4.28
N ILE A 86 -8.81 11.56 -5.19
CA ILE A 86 -9.19 10.17 -4.88
C ILE A 86 -7.95 9.37 -4.46
N HIS A 87 -6.83 9.52 -5.17
CA HIS A 87 -5.56 8.91 -4.78
C HIS A 87 -5.09 9.40 -3.40
N ARG A 88 -5.19 10.70 -3.10
CA ARG A 88 -4.81 11.24 -1.78
C ARG A 88 -5.76 10.81 -0.66
N VAL A 89 -7.04 10.61 -0.95
CA VAL A 89 -8.05 10.11 -0.02
C VAL A 89 -7.80 8.63 0.25
N ALA A 90 -7.55 7.79 -0.76
CA ALA A 90 -7.17 6.39 -0.57
C ALA A 90 -5.86 6.24 0.24
N VAL A 91 -4.85 7.07 -0.05
CA VAL A 91 -3.58 7.11 0.70
C VAL A 91 -3.76 7.61 2.15
N ARG A 92 -4.82 8.36 2.45
CA ARG A 92 -5.16 8.82 3.81
C ARG A 92 -6.09 7.86 4.56
N PHE A 93 -7.05 7.21 3.89
CA PHE A 93 -7.98 6.26 4.52
C PHE A 93 -7.29 4.97 4.98
N SER A 94 -6.18 4.57 4.34
CA SER A 94 -5.29 3.52 4.84
C SER A 94 -4.60 3.86 6.19
N GLN A 95 -4.71 5.11 6.70
CA GLN A 95 -3.88 5.56 7.82
C GLN A 95 -4.44 5.36 9.22
N ASP A 96 -5.71 4.98 9.39
CA ASP A 96 -6.40 5.10 10.69
C ASP A 96 -6.67 3.80 11.48
N HIS A 97 -6.15 2.63 11.05
CA HIS A 97 -6.30 1.38 11.80
C HIS A 97 -5.01 0.82 12.42
N ALA A 98 -3.90 1.55 12.36
CA ALA A 98 -2.61 1.06 12.88
C ALA A 98 -2.55 1.13 14.42
N ARG A 99 -2.48 -0.03 15.09
CA ARG A 99 -2.61 -0.15 16.55
C ARG A 99 -1.35 0.10 17.39
N ARG A 100 -0.16 0.33 16.82
CA ARG A 100 1.07 0.63 17.61
C ARG A 100 1.99 1.56 16.83
N SER A 101 2.75 2.42 17.51
CA SER A 101 3.81 3.22 16.89
C SER A 101 5.03 3.28 17.81
N ALA A 102 6.06 2.49 17.53
CA ALA A 102 7.38 2.65 18.15
C ALA A 102 8.08 3.88 17.54
N ARG A 103 8.73 4.73 18.35
CA ARG A 103 9.36 6.00 17.90
C ARG A 103 10.90 6.01 17.95
N HIS A 104 11.53 5.08 18.67
CA HIS A 104 12.99 5.05 18.90
C HIS A 104 13.60 3.76 18.36
N LYS A 105 14.89 3.80 17.99
CA LYS A 105 15.63 2.66 17.43
C LYS A 105 15.55 1.43 18.34
N ASP A 106 15.69 1.61 19.65
CA ASP A 106 15.65 0.52 20.61
C ASP A 106 14.24 -0.08 20.69
N LYS A 107 13.21 0.78 20.73
CA LYS A 107 11.80 0.35 20.69
C LYS A 107 11.44 -0.38 19.40
N ILE A 108 12.06 -0.03 18.27
CA ILE A 108 11.89 -0.75 17.01
C ILE A 108 12.54 -2.13 17.10
N THR A 109 13.75 -2.21 17.66
CA THR A 109 14.45 -3.49 17.85
C THR A 109 13.68 -4.42 18.78
N GLU A 110 13.23 -3.92 19.93
CA GLU A 110 12.38 -4.65 20.87
C GLU A 110 11.08 -5.11 20.22
N TYR A 111 10.43 -4.21 19.45
CA TYR A 111 9.23 -4.53 18.72
C TYR A 111 9.46 -5.65 17.70
N MET A 112 10.50 -5.54 16.88
CA MET A 112 10.83 -6.55 15.88
C MET A 112 11.16 -7.90 16.53
N ALA A 113 11.88 -7.90 17.65
CA ALA A 113 12.14 -9.11 18.42
C ALA A 113 10.82 -9.73 18.92
N SER A 114 9.96 -8.95 19.57
CA SER A 114 8.65 -9.43 20.06
C SER A 114 7.74 -9.95 18.95
N LEU A 115 7.84 -9.38 17.74
CA LEU A 115 7.06 -9.81 16.58
C LEU A 115 7.53 -11.18 16.05
N LEU A 116 8.81 -11.52 16.25
CA LEU A 116 9.44 -12.73 15.73
C LEU A 116 9.45 -13.89 16.72
N ASP A 117 9.39 -13.62 18.03
CA ASP A 117 9.50 -14.64 19.07
C ASP A 117 8.53 -15.81 18.85
N ASP A 118 7.26 -15.49 18.60
CA ASP A 118 6.18 -16.47 18.39
C ASP A 118 5.87 -16.73 16.91
N ALA A 119 6.71 -16.27 15.99
CA ALA A 119 6.49 -16.46 14.56
C ALA A 119 6.83 -17.90 14.15
N SER A 120 5.94 -18.53 13.38
CA SER A 120 6.20 -19.80 12.69
C SER A 120 6.72 -19.60 11.27
N GLU A 121 6.50 -18.43 10.66
CA GLU A 121 7.08 -18.03 9.37
C GLU A 121 7.34 -16.54 9.38
N ALA A 122 8.46 -16.10 8.80
CA ALA A 122 8.74 -14.68 8.61
C ALA A 122 9.23 -14.38 7.18
N THR A 123 8.64 -13.34 6.59
CA THR A 123 9.12 -12.69 5.37
C THR A 123 9.51 -11.25 5.68
N ILE A 124 10.80 -10.92 5.55
CA ILE A 124 11.33 -9.60 5.90
C ILE A 124 11.77 -8.89 4.62
N PHE A 125 11.24 -7.70 4.38
CA PHE A 125 11.70 -6.80 3.33
C PHE A 125 12.32 -5.57 3.98
N SER A 126 13.63 -5.41 3.89
CA SER A 126 14.37 -4.36 4.58
C SER A 126 15.50 -3.81 3.74
N ARG A 127 16.01 -2.63 4.11
CA ARG A 127 17.18 -2.02 3.46
C ARG A 127 18.48 -2.48 4.10
N ASP A 128 18.55 -2.47 5.42
CA ASP A 128 19.81 -2.60 6.16
C ASP A 128 19.75 -3.65 7.27
N LEU A 129 18.57 -4.16 7.65
CA LEU A 129 18.42 -5.14 8.74
C LEU A 129 19.26 -4.84 9.99
N SER A 130 19.49 -3.56 10.32
CA SER A 130 20.49 -3.21 11.34
C SER A 130 20.12 -3.71 12.76
N TRP A 131 18.86 -4.08 12.96
CA TRP A 131 18.34 -4.64 14.21
C TRP A 131 18.54 -6.16 14.33
N ALA A 132 18.88 -6.85 13.24
CA ALA A 132 19.02 -8.31 13.18
C ALA A 132 20.23 -8.85 13.97
N THR A 133 21.16 -7.97 14.38
CA THR A 133 22.30 -8.33 15.22
C THR A 133 22.03 -8.20 16.72
N HIS A 134 20.84 -7.73 17.11
CA HIS A 134 20.45 -7.63 18.51
C HIS A 134 20.09 -9.02 19.05
N THR A 135 20.61 -9.42 20.20
CA THR A 135 20.58 -10.80 20.72
C THR A 135 19.22 -11.47 20.59
N ARG A 136 18.15 -10.86 21.13
CA ARG A 136 16.79 -11.44 21.07
C ARG A 136 16.27 -11.63 19.64
N ALA A 137 16.43 -10.62 18.79
CA ALA A 137 16.02 -10.72 17.39
C ALA A 137 16.88 -11.73 16.63
N ALA A 138 18.18 -11.81 16.94
CA ALA A 138 19.10 -12.77 16.36
C ALA A 138 18.65 -14.20 16.67
N THR A 139 18.38 -14.52 17.94
CA THR A 139 17.89 -15.85 18.35
C THR A 139 16.62 -16.26 17.62
N ALA A 140 15.64 -15.35 17.48
CA ALA A 140 14.41 -15.64 16.75
C ALA A 140 14.66 -15.88 15.25
N LEU A 141 15.58 -15.11 14.64
CA LEU A 141 15.97 -15.31 13.24
C LEU A 141 16.72 -16.63 13.03
N ASP A 142 17.62 -17.02 13.94
CA ASP A 142 18.34 -18.29 13.86
C ASP A 142 17.35 -19.47 13.91
N ARG A 143 16.40 -19.42 14.85
CA ARG A 143 15.34 -20.42 14.94
C ARG A 143 14.55 -20.53 13.62
N LEU A 144 14.05 -19.40 13.11
CA LEU A 144 13.29 -19.39 11.86
C LEU A 144 14.12 -19.83 10.64
N ALA A 145 15.42 -19.53 10.63
CA ALA A 145 16.34 -19.96 9.58
C ALA A 145 16.53 -21.48 9.60
N ALA A 146 16.85 -22.04 10.78
CA ALA A 146 17.03 -23.47 11.00
C ALA A 146 15.79 -24.30 10.63
N GLU A 147 14.60 -23.74 10.83
CA GLU A 147 13.33 -24.36 10.44
C GLU A 147 13.00 -24.19 8.94
N GLY A 148 13.81 -23.47 8.15
CA GLY A 148 13.54 -23.16 6.75
C GLY A 148 12.38 -22.16 6.54
N ASN A 149 11.96 -21.46 7.59
CA ASN A 149 10.78 -20.60 7.65
C ASN A 149 11.09 -19.10 7.55
N LEU A 150 12.33 -18.75 7.18
CA LEU A 150 12.80 -17.37 7.06
C LEU A 150 13.09 -17.01 5.60
N THR A 151 12.42 -15.97 5.10
CA THR A 151 12.76 -15.34 3.82
C THR A 151 13.12 -13.86 4.03
N ILE A 152 14.26 -13.44 3.49
CA ILE A 152 14.77 -12.08 3.62
C ILE A 152 14.99 -11.47 2.23
N TYR A 153 14.45 -10.28 2.03
CA TYR A 153 14.77 -9.39 0.92
C TYR A 153 15.53 -8.20 1.48
N VAL A 154 16.80 -8.06 1.10
CA VAL A 154 17.68 -7.03 1.66
C VAL A 154 18.49 -6.33 0.57
N HIS A 155 18.77 -5.04 0.76
CA HIS A 155 19.76 -4.38 -0.08
C HIS A 155 21.15 -4.95 0.23
N LYS A 156 22.10 -4.85 -0.71
CA LYS A 156 23.49 -5.22 -0.45
C LYS A 156 23.97 -4.62 0.89
N PRO A 157 24.44 -5.47 1.84
CA PRO A 157 24.83 -5.01 3.17
C PRO A 157 26.01 -4.03 3.07
N ARG A 158 25.99 -3.01 3.93
CA ARG A 158 27.04 -1.97 3.97
C ARG A 158 28.16 -2.25 4.97
N SER A 159 27.93 -3.17 5.91
CA SER A 159 28.91 -3.54 6.94
C SER A 159 29.24 -5.02 6.85
N ARG A 160 30.51 -5.36 7.13
CA ARG A 160 30.98 -6.74 7.19
C ARG A 160 30.19 -7.57 8.20
N ARG A 161 29.99 -7.04 9.42
CA ARG A 161 29.18 -7.69 10.46
C ARG A 161 27.77 -8.08 10.01
N LEU A 162 27.11 -7.24 9.20
CA LEU A 162 25.78 -7.57 8.67
C LEU A 162 25.86 -8.62 7.55
N SER A 163 26.90 -8.54 6.71
CA SER A 163 27.17 -9.58 5.70
C SER A 163 27.35 -10.93 6.38
N ASP A 164 28.26 -11.03 7.34
CA ASP A 164 28.54 -12.27 8.08
C ASP A 164 27.27 -12.80 8.76
N ARG A 165 26.41 -11.91 9.27
CA ARG A 165 25.12 -12.29 9.86
C ARG A 165 24.16 -12.86 8.81
N ILE A 166 24.08 -12.25 7.64
CA ILE A 166 23.24 -12.74 6.54
C ILE A 166 23.74 -14.10 6.06
N ASP A 167 25.05 -14.24 5.87
CA ASP A 167 25.69 -15.47 5.41
C ASP A 167 25.41 -16.62 6.40
N SER A 168 25.56 -16.36 7.70
CA SER A 168 25.20 -17.33 8.74
C SER A 168 23.72 -17.74 8.72
N LEU A 169 22.79 -16.83 8.42
CA LEU A 169 21.37 -17.19 8.29
C LEU A 169 21.12 -18.05 7.05
N VAL A 170 21.83 -17.79 5.94
CA VAL A 170 21.76 -18.63 4.72
C VAL A 170 22.25 -20.04 5.01
N GLU A 171 23.39 -20.18 5.69
CA GLU A 171 23.95 -21.48 6.10
C GLU A 171 22.98 -22.27 6.97
N GLN A 172 22.18 -21.60 7.80
CA GLN A 172 21.15 -22.22 8.63
C GLN A 172 19.87 -22.59 7.87
N GLY A 173 19.71 -22.18 6.60
CA GLY A 173 18.54 -22.52 5.77
C GLY A 173 17.62 -21.34 5.45
N ALA A 174 17.97 -20.11 5.84
CA ALA A 174 17.20 -18.94 5.44
C ALA A 174 17.33 -18.67 3.94
N LYS A 175 16.22 -18.28 3.31
CA LYS A 175 16.19 -17.83 1.93
C LYS A 175 16.48 -16.34 1.85
N VAL A 176 17.68 -15.94 1.43
CA VAL A 176 18.05 -14.53 1.30
C VAL A 176 18.15 -14.10 -0.16
N LEU A 177 17.51 -12.98 -0.49
CA LEU A 177 17.60 -12.32 -1.79
C LEU A 177 18.15 -10.91 -1.61
N ALA A 178 19.35 -10.70 -2.12
CA ALA A 178 19.95 -9.39 -2.20
C ALA A 178 19.45 -8.65 -3.45
N TYR A 179 18.91 -7.44 -3.28
CA TYR A 179 18.61 -6.55 -4.40
C TYR A 179 19.68 -5.45 -4.51
N THR A 180 20.10 -5.18 -5.75
CA THR A 180 21.17 -4.21 -6.08
C THR A 180 20.65 -2.98 -6.84
N HIS A 181 19.36 -2.94 -7.18
CA HIS A 181 18.82 -1.88 -8.03
C HIS A 181 18.72 -0.53 -7.30
N PRO A 182 19.14 0.58 -7.94
CA PRO A 182 19.04 1.92 -7.35
C PRO A 182 17.59 2.31 -7.01
N ASP A 183 16.63 1.92 -7.85
CA ASP A 183 15.19 2.20 -7.64
C ASP A 183 14.48 1.20 -6.72
N HIS A 184 15.18 0.60 -5.78
CA HIS A 184 14.57 -0.31 -4.84
C HIS A 184 13.46 0.37 -4.02
N PRO A 185 12.38 -0.35 -3.69
CA PRO A 185 11.31 0.21 -2.89
C PRO A 185 11.86 0.73 -1.56
N ARG A 186 11.55 1.98 -1.21
CA ARG A 186 11.90 2.54 0.11
C ARG A 186 11.08 1.91 1.24
N VAL A 187 10.07 1.09 0.91
CA VAL A 187 9.23 0.43 1.89
C VAL A 187 10.03 -0.64 2.63
N ARG A 188 9.83 -0.70 3.94
CA ARG A 188 10.34 -1.75 4.80
C ARG A 188 9.14 -2.42 5.44
N PHE A 189 9.05 -3.74 5.37
CA PHE A 189 7.98 -4.45 6.03
C PHE A 189 8.44 -5.82 6.52
N THR A 190 7.69 -6.38 7.46
CA THR A 190 7.89 -7.72 7.97
C THR A 190 6.53 -8.37 8.08
N ARG A 191 6.36 -9.49 7.39
CA ARG A 191 5.16 -10.30 7.44
C ARG A 191 5.49 -11.53 8.28
N VAL A 192 4.77 -11.76 9.36
CA VAL A 192 4.92 -12.94 10.20
C VAL A 192 3.62 -13.72 10.25
N ARG A 193 3.72 -15.05 10.29
CA ARG A 193 2.61 -15.93 10.67
C ARG A 193 2.84 -16.42 12.08
N SER A 194 1.83 -16.33 12.94
CA SER A 194 1.86 -16.82 14.33
C SER A 194 0.47 -17.30 14.70
N SER A 195 0.37 -18.54 15.21
CA SER A 195 -0.89 -19.14 15.69
C SER A 195 -2.06 -18.98 14.71
N GLY A 196 -1.82 -19.23 13.42
CA GLY A 196 -2.82 -19.12 12.36
C GLY A 196 -3.16 -17.69 11.90
N THR A 197 -2.66 -16.66 12.58
CA THR A 197 -2.84 -15.26 12.19
C THR A 197 -1.62 -14.76 11.43
N THR A 198 -1.83 -13.97 10.36
CA THR A 198 -0.72 -13.30 9.68
C THR A 198 -0.74 -11.81 10.01
N THR A 199 0.40 -11.30 10.50
CA THR A 199 0.59 -9.87 10.82
C THR A 199 1.60 -9.27 9.86
N LEU A 200 1.26 -8.14 9.26
CA LEU A 200 2.16 -7.32 8.46
C LEU A 200 2.54 -6.06 9.24
N ALA A 201 3.81 -5.92 9.57
CA ALA A 201 4.39 -4.73 10.17
C ALA A 201 5.10 -3.90 9.10
N VAL A 202 4.64 -2.67 8.84
CA VAL A 202 5.21 -1.77 7.84
C VAL A 202 5.93 -0.61 8.52
N GLY A 203 7.22 -0.46 8.26
CA GLY A 203 8.02 0.67 8.68
C GLY A 203 7.76 1.88 7.78
N LYS A 204 7.40 3.02 8.40
CA LYS A 204 7.23 4.32 7.75
C LYS A 204 8.11 5.35 8.42
N GLU A 205 8.73 6.20 7.62
CA GLU A 205 9.44 7.38 8.09
C GLU A 205 8.51 8.60 7.94
N ASP A 206 8.27 9.32 9.03
CA ASP A 206 7.44 10.54 9.05
C ASP A 206 8.20 11.66 9.75
N LYS A 207 8.67 12.66 8.98
CA LYS A 207 9.25 13.92 9.46
C LYS A 207 10.17 13.75 10.68
N SER A 208 11.19 12.88 10.57
CA SER A 208 12.19 12.48 11.59
C SER A 208 11.82 11.37 12.58
N HIS A 209 10.62 10.78 12.50
CA HIS A 209 10.25 9.62 13.31
C HIS A 209 10.06 8.37 12.47
N HIS A 210 10.73 7.29 12.85
CA HIS A 210 10.37 5.96 12.39
C HIS A 210 9.13 5.50 13.16
N ARG A 211 8.15 4.95 12.44
CA ARG A 211 6.95 4.34 13.00
C ARG A 211 6.72 3.00 12.32
N ILE A 212 6.27 2.01 13.07
CA ILE A 212 5.81 0.74 12.52
C ILE A 212 4.28 0.74 12.59
N ARG A 213 3.61 0.23 11.55
CA ARG A 213 2.16 0.04 11.51
C ARG A 213 1.84 -1.42 11.29
N GLU A 214 0.96 -1.97 12.11
CA GLU A 214 0.47 -3.35 11.97
C GLU A 214 -0.80 -3.41 11.14
N PHE A 215 -0.88 -4.42 10.27
CA PHE A 215 -2.05 -4.81 9.50
C PHE A 215 -2.28 -6.30 9.73
N ARG A 216 -3.52 -6.68 10.02
CA ARG A 216 -3.92 -8.09 10.25
C ARG A 216 -4.99 -8.57 9.29
N ASP A 217 -5.61 -7.66 8.55
CA ASP A 217 -6.59 -8.00 7.51
C ASP A 217 -5.84 -8.34 6.21
N PRO A 218 -5.89 -9.59 5.72
CA PRO A 218 -5.29 -9.96 4.45
C PRO A 218 -5.88 -9.22 3.24
N ASN A 219 -7.10 -8.67 3.38
CA ASN A 219 -7.76 -7.91 2.32
C ASN A 219 -7.31 -6.43 2.29
N ASP A 220 -6.51 -5.98 3.26
CA ASP A 220 -5.96 -4.62 3.23
C ASP A 220 -5.05 -4.43 2.00
N VAL A 221 -5.22 -3.32 1.29
CA VAL A 221 -4.43 -3.00 0.09
C VAL A 221 -2.91 -3.02 0.36
N THR A 222 -2.51 -2.64 1.57
CA THR A 222 -1.12 -2.67 2.03
C THR A 222 -0.60 -4.11 2.10
N PHE A 223 -1.47 -5.03 2.53
CA PHE A 223 -1.17 -6.45 2.61
C PHE A 223 -1.00 -7.06 1.22
N GLN A 224 -1.93 -6.76 0.31
CA GLN A 224 -1.86 -7.21 -1.07
C GLN A 224 -0.61 -6.65 -1.78
N MET A 225 -0.26 -5.40 -1.54
CA MET A 225 0.95 -4.78 -2.08
C MET A 225 2.23 -5.47 -1.57
N ALA A 226 2.28 -5.79 -0.27
CA ALA A 226 3.41 -6.53 0.30
C ALA A 226 3.56 -7.93 -0.36
N ASN A 227 2.44 -8.64 -0.57
CA ASN A 227 2.44 -9.92 -1.27
C ASN A 227 2.87 -9.79 -2.74
N CYS A 228 2.47 -8.72 -3.41
CA CYS A 228 2.91 -8.44 -4.77
C CYS A 228 4.43 -8.23 -4.82
N LEU A 229 4.98 -7.40 -3.92
CA LEU A 229 6.41 -7.13 -3.83
C LEU A 229 7.25 -8.39 -3.59
N THR A 230 6.78 -9.30 -2.73
CA THR A 230 7.47 -10.58 -2.49
C THR A 230 7.28 -11.57 -3.64
N SER A 231 6.19 -11.48 -4.41
CA SER A 231 5.96 -12.35 -5.57
C SER A 231 6.83 -11.98 -6.78
N ILE A 232 7.28 -10.74 -6.88
CA ILE A 232 8.17 -10.27 -7.96
C ILE A 232 9.56 -10.91 -7.87
N GLU A 233 9.88 -11.68 -6.81
CA GLU A 233 11.12 -12.44 -6.62
C GLU A 233 11.70 -13.07 -7.90
N LYS A 234 10.83 -13.65 -8.75
CA LYS A 234 11.23 -14.27 -10.02
C LYS A 234 11.93 -13.28 -10.97
N VAL A 235 11.52 -12.02 -10.99
CA VAL A 235 12.11 -10.97 -11.84
C VAL A 235 13.50 -10.56 -11.33
N TRP A 236 13.68 -10.49 -10.01
CA TRP A 236 14.97 -10.09 -9.43
C TRP A 236 16.06 -11.15 -9.66
N ARG A 237 15.72 -12.44 -9.63
CA ARG A 237 16.67 -13.53 -9.93
C ARG A 237 17.17 -13.53 -11.37
N VAL A 238 16.33 -13.20 -12.35
CA VAL A 238 16.67 -13.29 -13.77
C VAL A 238 17.82 -12.34 -14.15
N ARG A 239 17.98 -11.22 -13.44
CA ARG A 239 19.09 -10.28 -13.70
C ARG A 239 20.38 -10.58 -12.93
N GLY A 240 20.34 -11.45 -11.91
CA GLY A 240 21.49 -11.73 -11.04
C GLY A 240 22.36 -12.93 -11.46
N LYS A 241 21.88 -13.79 -12.38
CA LYS A 241 22.60 -14.98 -12.82
C LYS A 241 23.85 -14.71 -13.68
N SER A 242 24.16 -13.45 -13.98
CA SER A 242 25.35 -13.06 -14.75
C SER A 242 26.63 -12.96 -13.89
N ASP A 243 26.53 -12.63 -12.59
CA ASP A 243 27.68 -11.96 -11.95
C ASP A 243 28.18 -12.57 -10.63
N ARG A 244 27.73 -13.76 -10.22
CA ARG A 244 28.39 -14.53 -9.15
C ARG A 244 27.84 -15.95 -9.04
N ALA A 245 28.55 -16.89 -9.64
CA ALA A 245 28.91 -18.09 -8.90
C ALA A 245 29.82 -17.62 -7.74
N VAL A 246 29.41 -17.93 -6.52
CA VAL A 246 30.33 -18.07 -5.38
C VAL A 246 30.66 -19.54 -5.30
#